data_AF-V5GW37-F1
#
_entry.id   AF-V5GW37-F1
#
_cell.length_a   1.000
_cell.length_b   1.000
_cell.length_c   1.000
_cell.angle_alpha   90.00
_cell.angle_beta   90.00
_cell.angle_gamma   90.00
#
_symmetry.space_group_name_H-M   'P 1'
#
loop_
_entity.id
_entity.type
_entity.pdbx_description
1 polymer ?
#
loop_
_entity_poly.entity_id
_entity_poly.type
_entity_poly.pdbx_seq_one_letter_code
_entity_poly.pdbx_strand_id
1 'polypeptide(L)'
;LQGLSELGADVVRIFILPKIKLIGARIETHLEGTLISNVDKTASGHIKQLLIKVLAPVLKSIRDPPDNIEEYKQEYGYLGVALYNAVVKARTQPNPVTTVPTNISSSPITSSSSITRTVTTPTGIIQQNSNTGRTIVMNPPTRVPSNRVIRSLFS
;
A
#
# COMPACT_ATOMS: atom_id res chain seq x y z
N LEU A 1 -18.12 7.64 -8.55
CA LEU A 1 -17.94 6.76 -7.37
C LEU A 1 -17.82 7.57 -6.08
N GLN A 2 -16.92 8.55 -6.01
CA GLN A 2 -16.74 9.42 -4.85
C GLN A 2 -18.06 10.03 -4.31
N GLY A 3 -18.84 10.68 -5.19
CA GLY A 3 -20.12 11.26 -4.78
C GLY A 3 -21.11 10.24 -4.21
N LEU A 4 -21.15 9.01 -4.74
CA LEU A 4 -22.02 7.95 -4.19
C LEU A 4 -21.52 7.46 -2.82
N SER A 5 -20.20 7.42 -2.59
CA SER A 5 -19.65 7.05 -1.28
C SER A 5 -19.93 8.08 -0.19
N GLU A 6 -20.20 9.34 -0.57
CA GLU A 6 -20.57 10.42 0.37
C GLU A 6 -22.04 10.34 0.80
N LEU A 7 -22.91 9.72 0.00
CA LEU A 7 -24.33 9.50 0.32
C LEU A 7 -24.55 8.43 1.40
N GLY A 8 -23.56 7.57 1.64
CA GLY A 8 -23.60 6.54 2.68
C GLY A 8 -23.42 5.11 2.16
N ALA A 9 -23.05 4.21 3.07
CA ALA A 9 -22.74 2.81 2.78
C ALA A 9 -23.92 2.05 2.13
N ASP A 10 -25.15 2.33 2.55
CA ASP A 10 -26.36 1.67 2.04
C ASP A 10 -26.63 2.05 0.58
N VAL A 11 -26.40 3.32 0.21
CA VAL A 11 -26.59 3.79 -1.17
C VAL A 11 -25.56 3.12 -2.09
N VAL A 12 -24.29 3.08 -1.67
CA VAL A 12 -23.26 2.36 -2.42
C VAL A 12 -23.64 0.90 -2.59
N ARG A 13 -24.11 0.24 -1.52
CA ARG A 13 -24.54 -1.16 -1.57
C ARG A 13 -25.61 -1.38 -2.63
N ILE A 14 -26.69 -0.60 -2.59
CA ILE A 14 -27.87 -0.78 -3.44
C ILE A 14 -27.55 -0.53 -4.92
N PHE A 15 -26.72 0.48 -5.23
CA PHE A 15 -26.46 0.86 -6.62
C PHE A 15 -25.26 0.13 -7.25
N ILE A 16 -24.23 -0.19 -6.45
CA ILE A 16 -22.96 -0.72 -6.97
C ILE A 16 -22.90 -2.24 -6.88
N LEU A 17 -23.34 -2.86 -5.78
CA LEU A 17 -23.23 -4.32 -5.64
C LEU A 17 -23.99 -5.09 -6.73
N PRO A 18 -25.20 -4.71 -7.17
CA PRO A 18 -25.88 -5.44 -8.25
C PRO A 18 -25.12 -5.42 -9.57
N LYS A 19 -24.24 -4.42 -9.79
CA LYS A 19 -23.48 -4.22 -11.02
C LYS A 19 -22.01 -4.64 -10.90
N ILE A 20 -21.58 -5.10 -9.72
CA ILE A 20 -20.16 -5.29 -9.42
C ILE A 20 -19.47 -6.31 -10.32
N LYS A 21 -20.16 -7.40 -10.68
CA LYS A 21 -19.64 -8.42 -11.60
C LYS A 21 -19.37 -7.84 -12.99
N LEU A 22 -20.31 -7.06 -13.51
CA LEU A 22 -20.19 -6.41 -14.81
C LEU A 22 -19.05 -5.38 -14.82
N ILE A 23 -18.94 -4.59 -13.75
CA ILE A 23 -17.85 -3.60 -13.59
C ILE A 23 -16.51 -4.33 -13.50
N GLY A 24 -16.42 -5.41 -12.73
CA GLY A 24 -15.23 -6.25 -12.58
C GLY A 24 -14.76 -6.84 -13.91
N ALA A 25 -15.67 -7.39 -14.73
CA ALA A 25 -15.34 -7.93 -16.04
C ALA A 25 -14.81 -6.86 -17.02
N ARG A 26 -15.38 -5.64 -16.96
CA ARG A 26 -14.84 -4.51 -17.73
C ARG A 26 -13.43 -4.13 -17.26
N ILE A 27 -13.20 -4.08 -15.97
CA ILE A 27 -11.88 -3.78 -15.39
C ILE A 27 -10.85 -4.85 -15.79
N GLU A 28 -11.22 -6.13 -15.70
CA GLU A 28 -10.39 -7.26 -16.13
C GLU A 28 -9.97 -7.12 -17.58
N THR A 29 -10.93 -6.85 -18.47
CA THR A 29 -10.66 -6.60 -19.89
C THR A 29 -9.59 -5.52 -20.04
N HIS A 30 -9.71 -4.41 -19.30
CA HIS A 30 -8.80 -3.27 -19.44
C HIS A 30 -7.43 -3.45 -18.75
N LEU A 31 -7.28 -4.44 -17.86
CA LEU A 31 -6.04 -4.72 -17.14
C LEU A 31 -5.23 -5.86 -17.76
N GLU A 32 -5.91 -6.90 -18.23
CA GLU A 32 -5.31 -8.13 -18.75
C GLU A 32 -5.26 -8.19 -20.29
N GLY A 33 -5.96 -7.30 -20.98
CA GLY A 33 -5.97 -7.27 -22.44
C GLY A 33 -4.63 -6.85 -23.06
N THR A 34 -4.19 -7.58 -24.08
CA THR A 34 -2.87 -7.42 -24.73
C THR A 34 -2.71 -6.12 -25.53
N LEU A 35 -3.80 -5.47 -25.96
CA LEU A 35 -3.78 -4.31 -26.88
C LEU A 35 -4.26 -3.00 -26.26
N ILE A 36 -3.95 -2.77 -24.98
CA ILE A 36 -4.55 -1.65 -24.23
C ILE A 36 -3.49 -0.58 -23.96
N SER A 37 -3.88 0.69 -24.13
CA SER A 37 -3.02 1.82 -23.82
C SER A 37 -2.61 1.81 -22.34
N ASN A 38 -1.35 2.15 -22.06
CA ASN A 38 -0.84 2.25 -20.69
C ASN A 38 -1.67 3.21 -19.82
N VAL A 39 -2.27 4.23 -20.43
CA VAL A 39 -3.16 5.19 -19.75
C VAL A 39 -4.41 4.48 -19.22
N ASP A 40 -5.06 3.68 -20.06
CA ASP A 40 -6.27 2.95 -19.70
C ASP A 40 -5.99 1.88 -18.65
N LYS A 41 -4.82 1.23 -18.72
CA LYS A 41 -4.37 0.26 -17.71
C LYS A 41 -4.20 0.91 -16.34
N THR A 42 -3.51 2.05 -16.30
CA THR A 42 -3.33 2.82 -15.06
C THR A 42 -4.68 3.32 -14.51
N ALA A 43 -5.51 3.90 -15.38
CA ALA A 43 -6.84 4.37 -14.98
C ALA A 43 -7.71 3.22 -14.43
N SER A 44 -7.71 2.05 -15.08
CA SER A 44 -8.46 0.87 -14.66
C SER A 44 -7.94 0.32 -13.32
N GLY A 45 -6.62 0.32 -13.13
CA GLY A 45 -6.00 0.00 -11.84
C GLY A 45 -6.46 0.94 -10.72
N HIS A 46 -6.51 2.24 -10.98
CA HIS A 46 -7.01 3.22 -10.01
C HIS A 46 -8.50 3.03 -9.70
N ILE A 47 -9.34 2.79 -10.72
CA ILE A 47 -10.77 2.52 -10.55
C ILE A 47 -10.98 1.25 -9.70
N LYS A 48 -10.23 0.18 -9.98
CA LYS A 48 -10.21 -1.04 -9.17
C LYS A 48 -9.91 -0.74 -7.71
N GLN A 49 -8.87 0.04 -7.45
CA GLN A 49 -8.47 0.41 -6.08
C GLN A 49 -9.54 1.24 -5.37
N LEU A 50 -10.16 2.20 -6.07
CA LEU A 50 -11.26 3.02 -5.55
C LEU A 50 -12.47 2.18 -5.17
N LEU A 51 -12.86 1.24 -6.03
CA LEU A 51 -13.96 0.31 -5.74
C LEU A 51 -13.68 -0.53 -4.51
N ILE A 52 -12.50 -1.11 -4.38
CA ILE A 52 -12.13 -1.92 -3.21
C ILE A 52 -12.19 -1.08 -1.94
N LYS A 53 -11.64 0.14 -1.98
CA LYS A 53 -11.61 1.04 -0.82
C LYS A 53 -13.00 1.41 -0.32
N VAL A 54 -13.94 1.64 -1.24
CA VAL A 54 -15.31 2.03 -0.91
C VAL A 54 -16.15 0.80 -0.50
N LEU A 55 -15.98 -0.34 -1.16
CA LEU A 55 -16.82 -1.52 -0.95
C LEU A 55 -16.38 -2.39 0.23
N ALA A 56 -15.09 -2.46 0.56
CA ALA A 56 -14.61 -3.25 1.70
C ALA A 56 -15.30 -2.92 3.04
N PRO A 57 -15.43 -1.65 3.48
CA PRO A 57 -16.16 -1.35 4.72
C PRO A 57 -17.66 -1.65 4.63
N VAL A 58 -18.27 -1.49 3.45
CA VAL A 58 -19.69 -1.86 3.23
C VAL A 58 -19.87 -3.37 3.41
N LEU A 59 -19.03 -4.17 2.76
CA LEU A 59 -19.08 -5.64 2.88
C LEU A 59 -18.79 -6.11 4.31
N LYS A 60 -17.82 -5.47 5.00
CA LYS A 60 -17.55 -5.74 6.43
C LYS A 60 -18.79 -5.51 7.29
N SER A 61 -19.59 -4.48 7.01
CA SER A 61 -20.77 -4.13 7.82
C SER A 61 -21.99 -5.03 7.59
N ILE A 62 -22.12 -5.61 6.39
CA ILE A 62 -23.31 -6.38 6.01
C ILE A 62 -23.11 -7.89 6.09
N ARG A 63 -21.85 -8.35 6.22
CA ARG A 63 -21.49 -9.77 6.29
C ARG A 63 -20.91 -10.07 7.66
N ASP A 64 -21.50 -11.04 8.33
CA ASP A 64 -20.91 -11.60 9.55
C ASP A 64 -19.75 -12.56 9.20
N PRO A 65 -18.74 -12.67 10.08
CA PRO A 65 -17.71 -13.69 9.92
C PRO A 65 -18.32 -15.09 10.08
N PRO A 66 -17.76 -16.14 9.45
CA PRO A 66 -16.47 -16.18 8.74
C PRO A 66 -16.53 -15.74 7.27
N ASP A 67 -15.51 -15.00 6.80
CA ASP A 67 -15.38 -14.67 5.37
C ASP A 67 -14.84 -15.87 4.58
N ASN A 68 -15.45 -16.20 3.45
CA ASN A 68 -15.02 -17.29 2.56
C ASN A 68 -14.66 -16.77 1.17
N ILE A 69 -13.41 -16.96 0.74
CA ILE A 69 -12.91 -16.47 -0.55
C ILE A 69 -13.70 -16.98 -1.76
N GLU A 70 -14.16 -18.23 -1.74
CA GLU A 70 -14.91 -18.83 -2.85
C GLU A 70 -16.26 -18.14 -3.03
N GLU A 71 -16.94 -17.80 -1.94
CA GLU A 71 -18.20 -17.07 -1.97
C GLU A 71 -18.00 -15.66 -2.54
N TYR A 72 -16.93 -14.97 -2.12
CA TYR A 72 -16.60 -13.65 -2.67
C TYR A 72 -16.29 -13.69 -4.16
N LYS A 73 -15.61 -14.73 -4.65
CA LYS A 73 -15.38 -14.94 -6.09
C LYS A 73 -16.70 -15.18 -6.83
N GLN A 74 -17.59 -15.99 -6.26
CA GLN A 74 -18.89 -16.29 -6.84
C GLN A 74 -19.81 -15.05 -6.87
N GLU A 75 -19.83 -14.22 -5.83
CA GLU A 75 -20.68 -13.04 -5.74
C GLU A 75 -20.12 -11.81 -6.47
N TYR A 76 -18.81 -11.59 -6.44
CA TYR A 76 -18.20 -10.34 -6.92
C TYR A 76 -17.30 -10.52 -8.16
N GLY A 77 -17.15 -11.75 -8.65
CA GLY A 77 -16.39 -12.05 -9.87
C GLY A 77 -14.91 -11.68 -9.76
N TYR A 78 -14.36 -11.04 -10.79
CA TYR A 78 -12.95 -10.62 -10.85
C TYR A 78 -12.47 -9.83 -9.63
N LEU A 79 -13.35 -9.03 -9.01
CA LEU A 79 -13.01 -8.24 -7.83
C LEU A 79 -13.08 -9.02 -6.51
N GLY A 80 -13.65 -10.23 -6.52
CA GLY A 80 -13.95 -11.02 -5.32
C GLY A 80 -12.73 -11.29 -4.43
N VAL A 81 -11.62 -11.75 -5.02
CA VAL A 81 -10.38 -12.00 -4.26
C VAL A 81 -9.83 -10.73 -3.61
N ALA A 82 -9.85 -9.62 -4.35
CA ALA A 82 -9.33 -8.35 -3.86
C ALA A 82 -10.23 -7.76 -2.75
N LEU A 83 -11.55 -7.91 -2.89
CA LEU A 83 -12.53 -7.51 -1.87
C LEU A 83 -12.41 -8.36 -0.62
N TYR A 84 -12.30 -9.68 -0.75
CA TYR A 84 -12.07 -10.60 0.37
C TYR A 84 -10.84 -10.18 1.19
N ASN A 85 -9.70 -10.01 0.54
CA ASN A 85 -8.45 -9.60 1.19
C ASN A 85 -8.61 -8.24 1.91
N ALA A 86 -9.31 -7.29 1.29
CA ALA A 86 -9.55 -5.98 1.88
C ALA A 86 -10.51 -6.04 3.09
N VAL A 87 -11.55 -6.88 3.04
CA VAL A 87 -12.49 -7.08 4.16
C VAL A 87 -11.80 -7.76 5.33
N VAL A 88 -11.09 -8.86 5.08
CA VAL A 88 -10.33 -9.58 6.12
C VAL A 88 -9.33 -8.64 6.79
N LYS A 89 -8.59 -7.84 5.99
CA LYS A 89 -7.68 -6.82 6.51
C LYS A 89 -8.42 -5.75 7.32
N ALA A 90 -9.58 -5.28 6.86
CA ALA A 90 -10.37 -4.29 7.57
C ALA A 90 -10.96 -4.84 8.88
N ARG A 91 -11.14 -6.16 9.02
CA ARG A 91 -11.57 -6.80 10.28
C ARG A 91 -10.42 -6.94 11.29
N THR A 92 -9.20 -7.20 10.84
CA THR A 92 -8.03 -7.30 11.71
C THR A 92 -7.47 -5.95 12.14
N GLN A 93 -7.71 -4.90 11.35
CA GLN A 93 -7.33 -3.54 11.71
C GLN A 93 -8.33 -2.97 12.74
N PRO A 94 -7.86 -2.44 13.89
CA PRO A 94 -8.73 -1.76 14.84
C PRO A 94 -9.38 -0.56 14.14
N ASN A 95 -10.71 -0.46 14.22
CA ASN A 95 -11.45 0.67 13.68
C ASN A 95 -10.89 1.96 14.31
N PRO A 96 -10.28 2.89 13.54
CA PRO A 96 -10.03 4.21 14.07
C PRO A 96 -11.40 4.82 14.34
N VAL A 97 -11.70 5.08 15.60
CA VAL A 97 -12.84 5.89 16.00
C VAL A 97 -12.60 7.26 15.38
N THR A 98 -13.38 7.64 14.38
CA THR A 98 -13.34 9.00 13.82
C THR A 98 -13.85 9.97 14.89
N THR A 99 -12.97 10.39 15.78
CA THR A 99 -13.12 11.63 16.52
C THR A 99 -12.87 12.75 15.52
N VAL A 100 -13.82 13.67 15.41
CA VAL A 100 -13.71 14.91 14.65
C VAL A 100 -12.37 15.61 15.00
N PRO A 101 -11.54 16.00 14.03
CA PRO A 101 -10.20 16.51 14.33
C PRO A 101 -10.28 17.96 14.81
N THR A 102 -9.90 18.20 16.06
CA THR A 102 -9.16 19.42 16.41
C THR A 102 -7.75 19.01 16.81
N ASN A 103 -6.78 19.67 16.17
CA ASN A 103 -5.34 19.65 16.35
C ASN A 103 -4.48 18.66 15.54
N ILE A 104 -3.57 19.30 14.81
CA ILE A 104 -2.47 18.83 13.99
C ILE A 104 -1.54 17.94 14.81
N SER A 105 -1.26 16.73 14.32
CA SER A 105 -0.05 16.00 14.70
C SER A 105 0.37 15.05 13.59
N SER A 106 1.50 15.37 12.98
CA SER A 106 2.17 14.59 11.93
C SER A 106 2.79 13.31 12.51
N SER A 107 2.35 12.15 12.03
CA SER A 107 3.00 10.86 12.30
C SER A 107 3.83 10.41 11.08
N PRO A 108 5.04 9.84 11.28
CA PRO A 108 5.90 9.45 10.18
C PRO A 108 5.43 8.15 9.52
N ILE A 109 5.54 8.13 8.18
CA ILE A 109 5.26 6.97 7.33
C ILE A 109 6.46 6.01 7.42
N THR A 110 6.29 4.84 8.04
CA THR A 110 7.27 3.74 7.94
C THR A 110 6.89 2.83 6.79
N SER A 111 7.49 3.06 5.62
CA SER A 111 7.48 2.11 4.50
C SER A 111 8.77 1.30 4.52
N SER A 112 8.71 0.07 5.01
CA SER A 112 9.82 -0.89 4.92
C SER A 112 9.59 -1.80 3.70
N SER A 113 10.26 -1.50 2.60
CA SER A 113 10.45 -2.44 1.49
C SER A 113 11.96 -2.61 1.30
N SER A 114 12.53 -3.64 1.89
CA SER A 114 13.95 -3.97 1.72
C SER A 114 14.15 -4.75 0.41
N ILE A 115 14.69 -4.08 -0.60
CA ILE A 115 15.26 -4.73 -1.78
C ILE A 115 16.65 -5.23 -1.39
N THR A 116 16.80 -6.54 -1.30
CA THR A 116 18.07 -7.23 -1.05
C THR A 116 18.91 -7.24 -2.32
N ARG A 117 19.97 -6.44 -2.39
CA ARG A 117 21.08 -6.65 -3.35
C ARG A 117 22.25 -7.23 -2.57
N THR A 118 22.60 -8.47 -2.89
CA THR A 118 23.78 -9.17 -2.44
C THR A 118 25.03 -8.48 -2.99
N VAL A 119 25.83 -7.88 -2.10
CA VAL A 119 27.24 -7.54 -2.37
C VAL A 119 28.08 -8.09 -1.23
N THR A 120 28.96 -8.99 -1.62
CA THR A 120 29.91 -9.77 -0.84
C THR A 120 31.06 -8.88 -0.34
N THR A 121 31.26 -8.74 0.97
CA THR A 121 32.57 -8.57 1.64
C THR A 121 32.40 -8.53 3.17
N PRO A 122 32.97 -9.46 3.96
CA PRO A 122 33.09 -9.31 5.40
C PRO A 122 34.49 -8.82 5.81
N THR A 123 34.53 -7.69 6.53
CA THR A 123 35.57 -7.43 7.54
C THR A 123 34.89 -7.09 8.85
N GLY A 124 35.06 -7.98 9.83
CA GLY A 124 35.26 -7.71 11.24
C GLY A 124 34.28 -6.85 12.07
N ILE A 125 33.76 -7.52 13.11
CA ILE A 125 33.64 -7.04 14.50
C ILE A 125 32.25 -6.55 15.00
N ILE A 126 31.62 -7.47 15.75
CA ILE A 126 30.98 -7.37 17.08
C ILE A 126 30.55 -5.97 17.57
N GLN A 127 29.31 -5.87 18.07
CA GLN A 127 28.96 -5.49 19.46
C GLN A 127 27.71 -4.59 19.58
N GLN A 128 26.60 -5.23 19.97
CA GLN A 128 25.78 -4.90 21.14
C GLN A 128 25.70 -3.42 21.53
N ASN A 129 24.52 -2.78 21.46
CA ASN A 129 24.17 -1.87 22.56
C ASN A 129 22.67 -1.59 22.74
N SER A 130 22.30 -1.68 24.01
CA SER A 130 21.05 -1.28 24.62
C SER A 130 20.90 0.24 24.67
N ASN A 131 19.64 0.66 24.66
CA ASN A 131 19.14 1.97 25.05
C ASN A 131 19.89 2.58 26.24
N THR A 132 20.39 3.80 26.09
CA THR A 132 20.20 4.90 27.06
C THR A 132 20.76 6.20 26.48
N GLY A 133 20.04 7.29 26.76
CA GLY A 133 20.10 8.57 26.07
C GLY A 133 21.48 9.20 25.90
N ARG A 134 21.65 9.91 24.79
CA ARG A 134 22.84 10.73 24.53
C ARG A 134 22.48 12.20 24.36
N THR A 135 22.81 12.92 25.42
CA THR A 135 23.40 14.26 25.50
C THR A 135 23.96 14.80 24.17
N ILE A 136 23.61 16.06 23.92
CA ILE A 136 24.07 16.94 22.85
C ILE A 136 25.57 17.24 23.02
N VAL A 137 26.38 16.96 22.00
CA VAL A 137 27.69 17.59 21.79
C VAL A 137 27.82 18.00 20.33
N MET A 138 28.19 19.26 20.14
CA MET A 138 28.22 20.02 18.89
C MET A 138 29.66 20.10 18.34
N ASN A 139 29.77 20.16 17.01
CA ASN A 139 30.88 20.74 16.21
C ASN A 139 32.18 19.89 16.04
N PRO A 140 33.09 20.17 15.07
CA PRO A 140 33.04 20.82 13.73
C PRO A 140 33.58 19.91 12.58
N PRO A 141 33.64 20.37 11.31
CA PRO A 141 34.17 19.61 10.18
C PRO A 141 35.68 19.82 9.97
N THR A 142 36.43 18.75 9.70
CA THR A 142 37.78 18.84 9.10
C THR A 142 37.98 17.74 8.06
N ARG A 143 37.94 18.13 6.78
CA ARG A 143 38.31 17.31 5.63
C ARG A 143 39.70 17.73 5.17
N VAL A 144 40.67 16.82 5.21
CA VAL A 144 41.58 16.37 4.13
C VAL A 144 42.74 15.57 4.77
N PRO A 145 43.17 14.46 4.15
CA PRO A 145 44.48 14.54 3.52
C PRO A 145 44.56 13.91 2.13
N SER A 146 45.41 14.56 1.34
CA SER A 146 45.91 14.19 0.02
C SER A 146 46.56 12.81 -0.03
N ASN A 147 46.26 12.03 -1.06
CA ASN A 147 47.29 11.30 -1.81
C ASN A 147 46.71 10.72 -3.11
N ARG A 148 46.98 11.39 -4.24
CA ARG A 148 46.75 10.80 -5.56
C ARG A 148 48.10 10.32 -6.10
N VAL A 149 48.24 9.00 -6.17
CA VAL A 149 49.36 8.29 -6.78
C VAL A 149 49.39 8.61 -8.28
N ILE A 150 50.50 9.16 -8.75
CA ILE A 150 50.76 9.42 -10.18
C ILE A 150 51.23 8.11 -10.82
N ARG A 151 50.44 7.62 -11.78
CA ARG A 151 50.87 6.67 -12.82
C ARG A 151 51.04 7.44 -14.12
N SER A 152 52.22 7.37 -14.74
CA SER A 152 52.47 7.71 -16.16
C SER A 152 53.85 7.12 -16.51
N LEU A 153 53.94 6.00 -17.22
CA LEU A 153 54.05 5.86 -18.70
C LEU A 153 55.39 6.32 -19.28
N PHE A 154 56.06 5.36 -19.93
CA PHE A 154 56.98 5.45 -21.08
C PHE A 154 58.24 6.35 -20.97
N SER A 155 59.41 5.70 -20.96
CA SER A 155 60.37 5.71 -22.07
C SER A 155 61.38 4.58 -21.92
#